data_AF-A0A933Z430-F1
#
_entry.id   AF-A0A933Z430-F1
#
_cell.length_a   1.000
_cell.length_b   1.000
_cell.length_c   1.000
_cell.angle_alpha   90.00
_cell.angle_beta   90.00
_cell.angle_gamma   90.00
#
_symmetry.space_group_name_H-M   'P 1'
#
loop_
_entity.id
_entity.type
_entity.pdbx_description
1 polymer ?
#
loop_
_entity_poly.entity_id
_entity_poly.type
_entity_poly.pdbx_seq_one_letter_code
_entity_poly.pdbx_strand_id
1 'polypeptide(L)'
;MSEQTIQYNEEMVGAGHPTKEDTLNRLALVETGTDGHGKYRYLASQASAPATGAAEGVLYAKQAGGQAEAFYRGPGDGAEARLTRQGELADVLRPRPVPGLYLDDQDPCQGEATAGYLRFANSGQAWGWCDFKAWLADVAWRVRLEVMMSSGEASQVGLGLAYQVFAAGAVMNPVRLRWKASTAYLVGDQRVPPTPNGYYYQVTAAGTSGSSAPTWPTTIGDIVSDGGVTWRCQAAGLKGLTQSVTAPSAAYARFEVDSAGLQIPAGEVALDSRLLLGLWRSASDAHGGDLLVNEMLIQPVEV
;
A
#
# COMPACT_ATOMS: atom_id res chain seq x y z
N MET A 1 61.24 45.48 -21.64
CA MET A 1 59.80 45.42 -21.33
C MET A 1 59.62 44.37 -20.26
N SER A 2 59.24 44.76 -19.04
CA SER A 2 59.01 43.82 -17.94
C SER A 2 57.64 43.16 -18.14
N GLU A 3 57.60 41.83 -18.10
CA GLU A 3 56.37 41.04 -18.10
C GLU A 3 55.47 41.45 -16.93
N GLN A 4 54.25 41.87 -17.24
CA GLN A 4 53.17 42.01 -16.26
C GLN A 4 52.34 40.72 -16.31
N THR A 5 52.74 39.70 -15.57
CA THR A 5 51.85 38.57 -15.28
C THR A 5 50.77 39.07 -14.32
N ILE A 6 49.56 39.24 -14.83
CA ILE A 6 48.40 39.53 -14.00
C ILE A 6 48.08 38.26 -13.19
N GLN A 7 48.21 38.36 -11.88
CA GLN A 7 47.87 37.31 -10.93
C GLN A 7 46.48 37.63 -10.37
N TYR A 8 45.47 36.83 -10.70
CA TYR A 8 44.14 36.91 -10.05
C TYR A 8 44.08 35.86 -8.93
N ASN A 9 43.80 36.30 -7.70
CA ASN A 9 43.37 35.41 -6.63
C ASN A 9 41.85 35.30 -6.70
N GLU A 10 41.33 34.21 -7.26
CA GLU A 10 39.91 33.89 -7.16
C GLU A 10 39.64 33.25 -5.80
N GLU A 11 39.06 34.01 -4.88
CA GLU A 11 38.61 33.52 -3.57
C GLU A 11 37.10 33.29 -3.61
N MET A 12 36.67 32.04 -3.42
CA MET A 12 35.27 31.69 -3.26
C MET A 12 34.77 32.22 -1.91
N VAL A 13 33.64 32.95 -1.90
CA VAL A 13 33.08 33.58 -0.69
C VAL A 13 31.70 33.02 -0.40
N GLY A 14 31.45 32.65 0.86
CA GLY A 14 30.16 32.11 1.32
C GLY A 14 29.18 33.20 1.79
N ALA A 15 27.95 32.78 2.09
CA ALA A 15 26.88 33.65 2.61
C ALA A 15 27.32 34.51 3.81
N GLY A 16 27.01 35.81 3.75
CA GLY A 16 27.28 36.79 4.81
C GLY A 16 28.60 37.57 4.65
N HIS A 17 29.33 37.38 3.55
CA HIS A 17 30.51 38.19 3.26
C HIS A 17 30.12 39.67 3.07
N PRO A 18 30.78 40.62 3.76
CA PRO A 18 30.30 42.00 3.87
C PRO A 18 30.34 42.79 2.56
N THR A 19 31.08 42.32 1.56
CA THR A 19 31.36 43.10 0.33
C THR A 19 31.25 42.32 -0.97
N LYS A 20 30.92 41.01 -0.94
CA LYS A 20 30.86 40.17 -2.14
C LYS A 20 29.66 39.23 -2.04
N GLU A 21 28.97 39.02 -3.16
CA GLU A 21 27.84 38.09 -3.24
C GLU A 21 28.31 36.64 -3.06
N ASP A 22 27.44 35.78 -2.54
CA ASP A 22 27.73 34.36 -2.32
C ASP A 22 27.89 33.65 -3.68
N THR A 23 29.12 33.30 -4.03
CA THR A 23 29.44 32.57 -5.27
C THR A 23 29.54 31.06 -5.06
N LEU A 24 29.33 30.59 -3.82
CA LEU A 24 29.38 29.18 -3.46
C LEU A 24 28.09 28.49 -3.90
N ASN A 25 28.15 27.82 -5.05
CA ASN A 25 27.05 27.02 -5.58
C ASN A 25 26.87 25.74 -4.74
N ARG A 26 26.15 25.84 -3.62
CA ARG A 26 25.89 24.72 -2.71
C ARG A 26 24.68 23.93 -3.23
N LEU A 27 24.95 22.82 -3.91
CA LEU A 27 23.94 21.83 -4.27
C LEU A 27 23.23 21.23 -3.03
N ALA A 28 23.90 21.24 -1.87
CA ALA A 28 23.35 20.89 -0.55
C ALA A 28 24.15 21.56 0.58
N LEU A 29 23.51 21.85 1.72
CA LEU A 29 24.21 22.19 2.96
C LEU A 29 24.79 20.91 3.58
N VAL A 30 26.12 20.84 3.68
CA VAL A 30 26.85 19.69 4.23
C VAL A 30 27.71 20.18 5.38
N GLU A 31 27.45 19.69 6.60
CA GLU A 31 28.39 19.84 7.70
C GLU A 31 29.51 18.81 7.52
N THR A 32 30.77 19.27 7.46
CA THR A 32 31.94 18.40 7.32
C THR A 32 32.57 18.12 8.69
N GLY A 33 33.01 16.88 8.89
CA GLY A 33 33.90 16.52 10.01
C GLY A 33 35.31 17.09 9.83
N THR A 34 36.15 16.89 10.84
CA THR A 34 37.57 17.32 10.84
C THR A 34 38.44 16.56 9.83
N ASP A 35 37.91 15.51 9.20
CA ASP A 35 38.54 14.69 8.17
C ASP A 35 38.11 15.08 6.74
N GLY A 36 37.27 16.11 6.59
CA GLY A 36 36.78 16.56 5.28
C GLY A 36 35.65 15.71 4.70
N HIS A 37 35.17 14.68 5.40
CA HIS A 37 34.00 13.92 5.00
C HIS A 37 32.71 14.58 5.55
N GLY A 38 31.67 14.68 4.72
CA GLY A 38 30.35 15.20 5.12
C GLY A 38 29.71 14.29 6.17
N LYS A 39 29.38 14.82 7.35
CA LYS A 39 28.97 14.04 8.53
C LYS A 39 27.51 13.57 8.45
N TYR A 40 26.59 14.41 7.96
CA TYR A 40 25.17 14.10 7.81
C TYR A 40 24.56 14.84 6.60
N ARG A 41 23.57 14.23 5.93
CA ARG A 41 22.74 14.89 4.90
C ARG A 41 21.30 14.95 5.41
N TYR A 42 20.84 16.15 5.75
CA TYR A 42 19.46 16.37 6.19
C TYR A 42 18.56 16.71 4.99
N LEU A 43 17.45 15.99 4.83
CA LEU A 43 16.37 16.39 3.92
C LEU A 43 15.33 17.19 4.71
N ALA A 44 15.24 18.50 4.45
CA ALA A 44 14.21 19.32 5.05
C ALA A 44 12.84 18.96 4.44
N SER A 45 11.82 18.85 5.31
CA SER A 45 10.45 18.57 4.90
C SER A 45 9.92 19.71 4.02
N GLN A 46 9.41 19.36 2.85
CA GLN A 46 8.81 20.25 1.87
C GLN A 46 7.29 20.23 2.01
N ALA A 47 6.65 21.37 1.73
CA ALA A 47 5.18 21.47 1.75
C ALA A 47 4.53 20.72 0.57
N SER A 48 5.27 20.54 -0.53
CA SER A 48 4.82 19.86 -1.75
C SER A 48 5.99 19.16 -2.44
N ALA A 49 5.68 18.30 -3.40
CA ALA A 49 6.68 17.67 -4.24
C ALA A 49 7.45 18.72 -5.06
N PRO A 50 8.79 18.72 -5.07
CA PRO A 50 9.57 19.58 -5.95
C PRO A 50 9.28 19.26 -7.42
N ALA A 51 9.33 20.27 -8.27
CA ALA A 51 9.20 20.09 -9.71
C ALA A 51 10.44 19.37 -10.27
N THR A 52 10.26 18.59 -11.32
CA THR A 52 11.36 17.88 -12.00
C THR A 52 11.35 18.13 -13.49
N GLY A 53 12.51 18.48 -14.06
CA GLY A 53 12.71 18.53 -15.51
C GLY A 53 12.56 17.16 -16.17
N ALA A 54 12.44 17.14 -17.51
CA ALA A 54 12.19 15.92 -18.29
C ALA A 54 13.27 14.82 -18.15
N ALA A 55 14.45 15.15 -17.63
CA ALA A 55 15.56 14.22 -17.39
C ALA A 55 16.07 14.24 -15.94
N GLU A 56 15.28 14.77 -15.00
CA GLU A 56 15.72 15.03 -13.62
C GLU A 56 14.86 14.24 -12.62
N GLY A 57 15.49 13.57 -11.67
CA GLY A 57 14.79 13.00 -10.51
C GLY A 57 15.14 13.78 -9.25
N VAL A 58 14.26 13.77 -8.24
CA VAL A 58 14.55 14.43 -6.96
C VAL A 58 14.20 13.52 -5.79
N LEU A 59 15.15 13.40 -4.86
CA LEU A 59 14.94 12.84 -3.53
C LEU A 59 14.64 13.99 -2.56
N TYR A 60 13.52 13.93 -1.86
CA TYR A 60 13.09 14.99 -0.96
C TYR A 60 12.31 14.40 0.23
N ALA A 61 12.02 15.21 1.27
CA ALA A 61 11.18 14.79 2.38
C ALA A 61 9.88 15.60 2.41
N LYS A 62 8.77 15.02 2.89
CA LYS A 62 7.54 15.74 3.23
C LYS A 62 6.84 15.12 4.45
N GLN A 63 5.93 15.86 5.08
CA GLN A 63 5.11 15.33 6.17
C GLN A 63 4.13 14.29 5.65
N ALA A 64 4.15 13.08 6.23
CA ALA A 64 3.18 12.04 5.97
C ALA A 64 2.98 11.17 7.22
N GLY A 65 1.74 11.05 7.70
CA GLY A 65 1.44 10.29 8.92
C GLY A 65 2.00 10.91 10.21
N GLY A 66 2.14 12.24 10.26
CA GLY A 66 2.59 12.98 11.45
C GLY A 66 4.11 13.05 11.63
N GLN A 67 4.90 12.54 10.67
CA GLN A 67 6.36 12.62 10.67
C GLN A 67 6.91 12.96 9.28
N ALA A 68 8.17 13.40 9.23
CA ALA A 68 8.88 13.68 7.98
C ALA A 68 9.39 12.37 7.33
N GLU A 69 9.05 12.18 6.06
CA GLU A 69 9.29 10.94 5.33
C GLU A 69 9.94 11.23 3.98
N ALA A 70 10.82 10.34 3.52
CA ALA A 70 11.54 10.48 2.25
C ALA A 70 10.70 10.00 1.06
N PHE A 71 10.80 10.74 -0.04
CA PHE A 71 10.11 10.50 -1.31
C PHE A 71 11.09 10.72 -2.47
N TYR A 72 10.90 9.95 -3.53
CA TYR A 72 11.49 10.20 -4.84
C TYR A 72 10.40 10.65 -5.81
N ARG A 73 10.68 11.68 -6.61
CA ARG A 73 9.86 12.04 -7.78
C ARG A 73 10.67 11.83 -9.04
N GLY A 74 10.07 11.14 -10.01
CA GLY A 74 10.70 10.87 -11.30
C GLY A 74 10.72 12.07 -12.24
N PRO A 75 11.36 11.94 -13.42
CA PRO A 75 11.44 13.01 -14.42
C PRO A 75 10.11 13.49 -14.98
N GLY A 76 10.11 14.75 -15.43
CA GLY A 76 8.97 15.39 -16.09
C GLY A 76 7.75 15.48 -15.19
N ASP A 77 7.96 15.87 -13.93
CA ASP A 77 6.92 15.93 -12.90
C ASP A 77 6.19 14.61 -12.66
N GLY A 78 6.87 13.49 -12.91
CA GLY A 78 6.34 12.13 -12.80
C GLY A 78 5.84 11.75 -11.40
N ALA A 79 5.31 10.52 -11.30
CA ALA A 79 4.72 10.02 -10.05
C ALA A 79 5.71 10.02 -8.88
N GLU A 80 5.17 10.21 -7.68
CA GLU A 80 5.93 10.17 -6.45
C GLU A 80 6.00 8.75 -5.89
N ALA A 81 7.19 8.32 -5.47
CA ALA A 81 7.43 7.08 -4.77
C ALA A 81 7.89 7.39 -3.34
N ARG A 82 7.15 6.92 -2.33
CA ARG A 82 7.54 7.04 -0.93
C ARG A 82 8.64 6.01 -0.61
N LEU A 83 9.76 6.47 -0.05
CA LEU A 83 10.93 5.65 0.26
C LEU A 83 11.09 5.32 1.75
N THR A 84 10.41 6.03 2.65
CA THR A 84 10.35 5.68 4.08
C THR A 84 8.93 5.69 4.63
N ARG A 85 8.68 4.87 5.65
CA ARG A 85 7.40 4.80 6.38
C ARG A 85 7.69 4.63 7.87
N GLN A 86 7.09 5.48 8.70
CA GLN A 86 7.29 5.57 10.15
C GLN A 86 8.77 5.67 10.55
N GLY A 87 9.58 6.38 9.74
CA GLY A 87 11.01 6.56 10.00
C GLY A 87 11.91 5.39 9.57
N GLU A 88 11.36 4.36 8.94
CA GLU A 88 12.14 3.23 8.40
C GLU A 88 12.12 3.20 6.87
N LEU A 89 13.08 2.52 6.22
CA LEU A 89 13.04 2.26 4.77
C LEU A 89 11.70 1.61 4.40
N ALA A 90 10.98 2.20 3.45
CA ALA A 90 9.69 1.73 2.99
C ALA A 90 9.82 0.34 2.35
N ASP A 91 8.71 -0.41 2.42
CA ASP A 91 8.58 -1.78 1.92
C ASP A 91 8.88 -1.95 0.42
N VAL A 92 9.02 -0.84 -0.33
CA VAL A 92 9.44 -0.84 -1.74
C VAL A 92 10.95 -1.09 -1.92
N LEU A 93 11.77 -0.86 -0.89
CA LEU A 93 13.24 -1.01 -0.92
C LEU A 93 13.76 -2.22 -0.12
N ARG A 94 12.89 -2.91 0.63
CA ARG A 94 13.25 -4.13 1.36
C ARG A 94 13.07 -5.36 0.44
N PRO A 95 13.90 -6.42 0.56
CA PRO A 95 13.63 -7.69 -0.09
C PRO A 95 12.23 -8.15 0.33
N ARG A 96 11.30 -8.26 -0.63
CA ARG A 96 9.92 -8.59 -0.31
C ARG A 96 9.81 -10.08 0.05
N PRO A 97 9.12 -10.44 1.14
CA PRO A 97 8.80 -11.82 1.46
C PRO A 97 7.88 -12.46 0.41
N VAL A 98 7.05 -11.65 -0.26
CA VAL A 98 6.24 -12.02 -1.44
C VAL A 98 6.33 -10.87 -2.46
N PRO A 99 6.99 -11.03 -3.62
CA PRO A 99 7.14 -9.95 -4.59
C PRO A 99 5.78 -9.38 -5.02
N GLY A 100 5.55 -8.09 -4.76
CA GLY A 100 4.33 -7.40 -5.20
C GLY A 100 3.27 -7.15 -4.12
N LEU A 101 3.42 -7.73 -2.92
CA LEU A 101 2.49 -7.55 -1.80
C LEU A 101 2.95 -6.40 -0.88
N TYR A 102 2.11 -5.39 -0.73
CA TYR A 102 2.24 -4.16 0.07
C TYR A 102 1.40 -4.26 1.34
N LEU A 103 1.82 -3.63 2.42
CA LEU A 103 1.07 -3.61 3.68
C LEU A 103 -0.13 -2.65 3.61
N ASP A 104 -1.22 -2.99 4.29
CA ASP A 104 -2.36 -2.07 4.45
C ASP A 104 -2.00 -0.84 5.30
N ASP A 105 -2.69 0.27 5.07
CA ASP A 105 -2.36 1.55 5.71
C ASP A 105 -3.01 1.73 7.09
N GLN A 106 -4.03 0.94 7.44
CA GLN A 106 -4.78 1.05 8.70
C GLN A 106 -4.61 -0.18 9.58
N ASP A 107 -4.76 -1.35 8.98
CA ASP A 107 -4.73 -2.63 9.67
C ASP A 107 -3.69 -3.54 8.96
N PRO A 108 -2.38 -3.18 8.96
CA PRO A 108 -1.35 -3.89 8.22
C PRO A 108 -1.12 -5.32 8.73
N CYS A 109 -0.95 -6.28 7.83
CA CYS A 109 -0.19 -7.49 8.17
C CYS A 109 1.26 -7.12 8.48
N GLN A 110 1.92 -7.93 9.31
CA GLN A 110 3.30 -7.69 9.68
C GLN A 110 4.21 -8.40 8.66
N GLY A 111 5.01 -7.62 7.93
CA GLY A 111 6.14 -8.17 7.20
C GLY A 111 7.34 -8.30 8.13
N GLU A 112 7.82 -9.52 8.36
CA GLU A 112 9.10 -9.70 9.04
C GLU A 112 10.21 -9.39 8.03
N ALA A 113 10.87 -8.24 8.17
CA ALA A 113 11.84 -7.71 7.20
C ALA A 113 13.02 -8.65 6.88
N THR A 114 13.20 -9.72 7.65
CA THR A 114 14.24 -10.76 7.50
C THR A 114 13.69 -12.16 7.23
N ALA A 115 12.40 -12.41 7.44
CA ALA A 115 11.82 -13.74 7.30
C ALA A 115 10.82 -13.72 6.14
N GLY A 116 11.04 -14.57 5.13
CA GLY A 116 10.30 -14.60 3.87
C GLY A 116 8.81 -14.98 3.96
N TYR A 117 8.04 -14.35 4.86
CA TYR A 117 6.61 -14.52 5.04
C TYR A 117 5.91 -13.23 5.52
N LEU A 118 4.60 -13.17 5.34
CA LEU A 118 3.72 -12.17 5.97
C LEU A 118 2.92 -12.80 7.10
N ARG A 119 2.83 -12.09 8.23
CA ARG A 119 2.09 -12.52 9.42
C ARG A 119 0.77 -11.77 9.53
N PHE A 120 -0.31 -12.54 9.57
CA PHE A 120 -1.66 -12.08 9.84
C PHE A 120 -2.04 -12.48 11.27
N ALA A 121 -1.97 -11.50 12.16
CA ALA A 121 -2.16 -11.71 13.59
C ALA A 121 -3.58 -12.20 13.91
N ASN A 122 -3.71 -13.01 14.96
CA ASN A 122 -5.02 -13.43 15.49
C ASN A 122 -5.83 -12.28 16.11
N SER A 123 -5.17 -11.22 16.55
CA SER A 123 -5.80 -10.13 17.30
C SER A 123 -6.58 -9.11 16.45
N GLY A 124 -6.70 -9.30 15.14
CA GLY A 124 -7.48 -8.40 14.28
C GLY A 124 -7.43 -8.75 12.79
N GLN A 125 -8.33 -8.13 12.01
CA GLN A 125 -8.31 -8.19 10.55
C GLN A 125 -7.07 -7.46 10.03
N ALA A 126 -5.96 -8.18 9.87
CA ALA A 126 -4.76 -7.68 9.22
C ALA A 126 -4.85 -7.87 7.69
N TRP A 127 -4.33 -6.92 6.91
CA TRP A 127 -4.48 -6.88 5.45
C TRP A 127 -3.14 -6.70 4.73
N GLY A 128 -3.04 -7.36 3.57
CA GLY A 128 -2.00 -7.12 2.57
C GLY A 128 -2.62 -6.92 1.19
N TRP A 129 -1.98 -6.09 0.35
CA TRP A 129 -2.46 -5.67 -0.97
C TRP A 129 -1.44 -5.96 -2.05
N CYS A 130 -1.81 -6.56 -3.17
CA CYS A 130 -0.93 -6.61 -4.33
C CYS A 130 -1.66 -6.14 -5.57
N ASP A 131 -0.88 -5.78 -6.59
CA ASP A 131 -1.40 -5.57 -7.92
C ASP A 131 -0.64 -6.41 -8.94
N PHE A 132 -1.33 -6.85 -9.98
CA PHE A 132 -0.70 -7.43 -11.15
C PHE A 132 -1.31 -6.86 -12.43
N LYS A 133 -0.47 -6.73 -13.47
CA LYS A 133 -0.94 -6.38 -14.81
C LYS A 133 -1.38 -7.67 -15.49
N ALA A 134 -2.62 -7.76 -15.92
CA ALA A 134 -3.07 -8.89 -16.71
C ALA A 134 -2.37 -8.90 -18.09
N TRP A 135 -1.76 -10.03 -18.43
CA TRP A 135 -1.07 -10.24 -19.71
C TRP A 135 -1.80 -11.19 -20.66
N LEU A 136 -2.95 -11.73 -20.22
CA LEU A 136 -3.87 -12.54 -21.02
C LEU A 136 -5.30 -12.01 -20.83
N ALA A 137 -6.11 -12.13 -21.87
CA ALA A 137 -7.55 -11.91 -21.83
C ALA A 137 -8.29 -13.25 -21.88
N ASP A 138 -9.59 -13.23 -21.54
CA ASP A 138 -10.50 -14.37 -21.69
C ASP A 138 -10.10 -15.65 -20.94
N VAL A 139 -9.20 -15.52 -19.95
CA VAL A 139 -8.81 -16.59 -19.03
C VAL A 139 -9.40 -16.33 -17.66
N ALA A 140 -9.62 -17.41 -16.90
CA ALA A 140 -9.82 -17.27 -15.47
C ALA A 140 -8.46 -17.05 -14.78
N TRP A 141 -8.45 -16.26 -13.71
CA TRP A 141 -7.24 -16.04 -12.93
C TRP A 141 -7.36 -16.74 -11.58
N ARG A 142 -6.47 -17.68 -11.30
CA ARG A 142 -6.46 -18.48 -10.08
C ARG A 142 -5.38 -17.99 -9.14
N VAL A 143 -5.75 -17.83 -7.87
CA VAL A 143 -4.80 -17.51 -6.79
C VAL A 143 -4.51 -18.78 -5.99
N ARG A 144 -3.22 -19.05 -5.79
CA ARG A 144 -2.71 -20.10 -4.89
C ARG A 144 -1.84 -19.48 -3.81
N LEU A 145 -1.89 -20.03 -2.61
CA LEU A 145 -1.07 -19.58 -1.48
C LEU A 145 -0.30 -20.75 -0.87
N GLU A 146 0.93 -20.51 -0.44
CA GLU A 146 1.62 -21.37 0.53
C GLU A 146 1.54 -20.70 1.90
N VAL A 147 0.94 -21.40 2.87
CA VAL A 147 0.69 -20.85 4.21
C VAL A 147 1.05 -21.82 5.31
N MET A 148 1.16 -21.32 6.53
CA MET A 148 1.33 -22.12 7.75
C MET A 148 0.72 -21.39 8.96
N MET A 149 0.43 -22.11 10.05
CA MET A 149 0.01 -21.49 11.30
C MET A 149 1.18 -21.33 12.26
N SER A 150 1.18 -20.26 13.06
CA SER A 150 2.23 -20.08 14.07
C SER A 150 2.12 -21.06 15.25
N SER A 151 0.95 -21.69 15.45
CA SER A 151 0.70 -22.73 16.47
C SER A 151 -0.60 -23.49 16.19
N GLY A 152 -0.74 -24.71 16.74
CA GLY A 152 -2.01 -25.47 16.75
C GLY A 152 -2.55 -26.02 15.42
N GLU A 153 -3.35 -27.09 15.48
CA GLU A 153 -4.09 -27.58 14.30
C GLU A 153 -5.12 -26.54 13.86
N ALA A 154 -5.03 -26.10 12.61
CA ALA A 154 -5.97 -25.12 12.08
C ALA A 154 -7.22 -25.79 11.50
N SER A 155 -8.25 -25.88 12.32
CA SER A 155 -9.61 -26.14 11.84
C SER A 155 -10.32 -24.81 11.58
N GLN A 156 -10.92 -24.65 10.39
CA GLN A 156 -11.79 -23.53 10.03
C GLN A 156 -11.14 -22.13 10.09
N VAL A 157 -9.87 -21.99 9.68
CA VAL A 157 -9.26 -20.67 9.48
C VAL A 157 -9.96 -19.99 8.30
N GLY A 158 -10.47 -18.78 8.53
CA GLY A 158 -11.14 -18.01 7.50
C GLY A 158 -10.13 -17.18 6.71
N LEU A 159 -9.89 -17.53 5.44
CA LEU A 159 -9.12 -16.68 4.54
C LEU A 159 -10.05 -15.84 3.69
N GLY A 160 -9.83 -14.54 3.74
CA GLY A 160 -10.49 -13.60 2.87
C GLY A 160 -9.57 -13.21 1.73
N LEU A 161 -10.06 -13.36 0.50
CA LEU A 161 -9.51 -12.67 -0.65
C LEU A 161 -10.56 -11.72 -1.22
N ALA A 162 -10.08 -10.66 -1.85
CA ALA A 162 -10.93 -9.77 -2.62
C ALA A 162 -10.13 -9.19 -3.77
N TYR A 163 -10.83 -8.82 -4.83
CA TYR A 163 -10.21 -8.20 -5.99
C TYR A 163 -11.00 -7.00 -6.50
N GLN A 164 -10.32 -6.13 -7.21
CA GLN A 164 -10.94 -5.09 -8.02
C GLN A 164 -10.16 -4.95 -9.33
N VAL A 165 -10.90 -4.91 -10.43
CA VAL A 165 -10.34 -4.74 -11.78
C VAL A 165 -10.35 -3.27 -12.14
N PHE A 166 -9.21 -2.79 -12.62
CA PHE A 166 -9.05 -1.45 -13.18
C PHE A 166 -8.70 -1.60 -14.66
N ALA A 167 -9.43 -0.89 -15.52
CA ALA A 167 -9.20 -0.93 -16.97
C ALA A 167 -7.76 -0.52 -17.33
N ALA A 168 -7.30 -0.96 -18.49
CA ALA A 168 -5.98 -0.61 -19.00
C ALA A 168 -5.79 0.92 -19.02
N GLY A 169 -4.71 1.41 -18.40
CA GLY A 169 -4.39 2.83 -18.29
C GLY A 169 -5.22 3.62 -17.26
N ALA A 170 -6.17 3.00 -16.57
CA ALA A 170 -6.90 3.65 -15.50
C ALA A 170 -6.01 3.91 -14.28
N VAL A 171 -6.23 5.05 -13.62
CA VAL A 171 -5.60 5.34 -12.33
C VAL A 171 -6.16 4.39 -11.28
N MET A 172 -5.28 3.62 -10.62
CA MET A 172 -5.68 2.74 -9.52
C MET A 172 -5.90 3.54 -8.24
N ASN A 173 -7.15 3.95 -7.99
CA ASN A 173 -7.56 4.60 -6.75
C ASN A 173 -8.68 3.81 -6.03
N PRO A 174 -8.37 2.63 -5.46
CA PRO A 174 -9.34 1.81 -4.74
C PRO A 174 -9.74 2.43 -3.39
N VAL A 175 -11.01 2.31 -3.03
CA VAL A 175 -11.44 2.50 -1.64
C VAL A 175 -11.09 1.23 -0.87
N ARG A 176 -10.20 1.33 0.12
CA ARG A 176 -9.70 0.20 0.92
C ARG A 176 -10.20 0.21 2.36
N LEU A 177 -10.63 1.37 2.85
CA LEU A 177 -11.10 1.55 4.22
C LEU A 177 -12.37 0.76 4.48
N ARG A 178 -12.42 0.05 5.61
CA ARG A 178 -13.55 -0.81 5.99
C ARG A 178 -14.52 -0.11 6.93
N TRP A 179 -15.78 -0.48 6.79
CA TRP A 179 -16.78 -0.18 7.81
C TRP A 179 -16.35 -0.80 9.15
N LYS A 180 -16.52 -0.03 10.24
CA LYS A 180 -16.28 -0.43 11.62
C LYS A 180 -17.55 -0.13 12.43
N ALA A 181 -17.90 -1.03 13.34
CA ALA A 181 -19.07 -0.86 14.22
C ALA A 181 -18.88 0.32 15.18
N SER A 182 -19.98 0.94 15.60
CA SER A 182 -19.98 2.01 16.62
C SER A 182 -18.97 3.13 16.35
N THR A 183 -18.76 3.48 15.07
CA THR A 183 -17.73 4.41 14.61
C THR A 183 -18.37 5.68 14.09
N ALA A 184 -17.85 6.84 14.49
CA ALA A 184 -18.29 8.13 13.96
C ALA A 184 -17.76 8.32 12.53
N TYR A 185 -18.65 8.67 11.61
CA TYR A 185 -18.34 8.95 10.22
C TYR A 185 -18.84 10.33 9.80
N LEU A 186 -18.08 10.99 8.92
CA LEU A 186 -18.39 12.29 8.36
C LEU A 186 -18.95 12.16 6.94
N VAL A 187 -19.72 13.15 6.49
CA VAL A 187 -20.18 13.20 5.10
C VAL A 187 -18.99 13.16 4.16
N GLY A 188 -19.09 12.30 3.13
CA GLY A 188 -18.03 12.09 2.15
C GLY A 188 -17.10 10.92 2.47
N ASP A 189 -17.10 10.39 3.70
CA ASP A 189 -16.35 9.19 4.05
C ASP A 189 -16.73 8.02 3.14
N GLN A 190 -15.72 7.33 2.60
CA GLN A 190 -15.93 6.16 1.75
C GLN A 190 -15.48 4.90 2.48
N ARG A 191 -16.33 3.87 2.51
CA ARG A 191 -16.04 2.58 3.14
C ARG A 191 -16.48 1.41 2.27
N VAL A 192 -15.75 0.31 2.38
CA VAL A 192 -16.16 -1.00 1.84
C VAL A 192 -16.83 -1.79 2.97
N PRO A 193 -17.87 -2.61 2.67
CA PRO A 193 -18.46 -3.50 3.65
C PRO A 193 -17.43 -4.45 4.29
N PRO A 194 -17.72 -4.98 5.50
CA PRO A 194 -16.86 -5.96 6.15
C PRO A 194 -16.61 -7.19 5.27
N THR A 195 -17.66 -7.66 4.60
CA THR A 195 -17.58 -8.68 3.54
C THR A 195 -17.75 -7.98 2.19
N PRO A 196 -16.69 -7.86 1.37
CA PRO A 196 -16.79 -7.17 0.09
C PRO A 196 -17.88 -7.76 -0.80
N ASN A 197 -18.79 -6.91 -1.28
CA ASN A 197 -19.95 -7.29 -2.10
C ASN A 197 -19.86 -6.76 -3.55
N GLY A 198 -18.68 -6.29 -3.97
CA GLY A 198 -18.46 -5.69 -5.28
C GLY A 198 -18.68 -4.18 -5.34
N TYR A 199 -19.00 -3.52 -4.22
CA TYR A 199 -19.28 -2.08 -4.17
C TYR A 199 -18.57 -1.38 -3.01
N TYR A 200 -18.46 -0.05 -3.10
CA TYR A 200 -18.11 0.80 -1.97
C TYR A 200 -19.20 1.86 -1.75
N TYR A 201 -19.23 2.39 -0.53
CA TYR A 201 -20.30 3.25 -0.05
C TYR A 201 -19.74 4.57 0.43
N GLN A 202 -20.48 5.65 0.17
CA GLN A 202 -20.16 6.98 0.65
C GLN A 202 -21.19 7.45 1.66
N VAL A 203 -20.74 8.07 2.75
CA VAL A 203 -21.64 8.69 3.73
C VAL A 203 -22.31 9.92 3.14
N THR A 204 -23.64 9.95 3.15
CA THR A 204 -24.47 11.09 2.74
C THR A 204 -25.06 11.85 3.93
N ALA A 205 -25.19 11.20 5.09
CA ALA A 205 -25.52 11.85 6.36
C ALA A 205 -24.59 11.33 7.46
N ALA A 206 -23.86 12.26 8.10
CA ALA A 206 -22.92 11.95 9.17
C ALA A 206 -23.62 11.42 10.42
N GLY A 207 -22.91 10.61 11.20
CA GLY A 207 -23.42 10.02 12.43
C GLY A 207 -22.49 8.93 12.95
N THR A 208 -22.99 8.11 13.88
CA THR A 208 -22.29 6.93 14.38
C THR A 208 -22.92 5.67 13.81
N SER A 209 -22.12 4.76 13.25
CA SER A 209 -22.60 3.48 12.71
C SER A 209 -23.21 2.59 13.79
N GLY A 210 -24.04 1.63 13.38
CA GLY A 210 -24.61 0.64 14.28
C GLY A 210 -23.58 -0.30 14.89
N SER A 211 -24.00 -1.09 15.87
CA SER A 211 -23.18 -2.16 16.47
C SER A 211 -22.94 -3.35 15.52
N SER A 212 -23.76 -3.47 14.47
CA SER A 212 -23.65 -4.46 13.41
C SER A 212 -23.83 -3.80 12.05
N ALA A 213 -23.16 -4.33 11.02
CA ALA A 213 -23.24 -3.76 9.68
C ALA A 213 -24.68 -3.86 9.13
N PRO A 214 -25.13 -2.87 8.35
CA PRO A 214 -26.44 -2.93 7.69
C PRO A 214 -26.42 -3.95 6.54
N THR A 215 -27.60 -4.26 5.99
CA THR A 215 -27.69 -4.94 4.69
C THR A 215 -27.31 -3.96 3.58
N TRP A 216 -26.12 -4.14 3.01
CA TRP A 216 -25.57 -3.24 2.00
C TRP A 216 -26.30 -3.39 0.65
N PRO A 217 -26.91 -2.31 0.11
CA PRO A 217 -27.59 -2.37 -1.18
C PRO A 217 -26.58 -2.50 -2.31
N THR A 218 -26.91 -3.30 -3.32
CA THR A 218 -26.01 -3.57 -4.46
C THR A 218 -26.37 -2.77 -5.72
N THR A 219 -27.41 -1.94 -5.66
CA THR A 219 -27.76 -1.01 -6.74
C THR A 219 -27.04 0.32 -6.52
N ILE A 220 -26.28 0.78 -7.51
CA ILE A 220 -25.61 2.08 -7.45
C ILE A 220 -26.67 3.19 -7.32
N GLY A 221 -26.46 4.09 -6.36
CA GLY A 221 -27.34 5.20 -6.06
C GLY A 221 -28.31 4.96 -4.90
N ASP A 222 -28.56 3.69 -4.53
CA ASP A 222 -29.42 3.32 -3.40
C ASP A 222 -28.77 3.72 -2.07
N ILE A 223 -29.62 3.98 -1.08
CA ILE A 223 -29.21 4.39 0.26
C ILE A 223 -29.59 3.35 1.32
N VAL A 224 -28.81 3.31 2.40
CA VAL A 224 -29.09 2.47 3.57
C VAL A 224 -28.76 3.22 4.86
N SER A 225 -29.64 3.08 5.85
CA SER A 225 -29.42 3.59 7.20
C SER A 225 -28.63 2.59 8.04
N ASP A 226 -27.68 3.11 8.82
CA ASP A 226 -26.78 2.33 9.67
C ASP A 226 -26.55 3.08 10.99
N GLY A 227 -27.32 2.74 12.02
CA GLY A 227 -27.35 3.54 13.24
C GLY A 227 -27.78 4.98 12.93
N GLY A 228 -26.90 5.95 13.18
CA GLY A 228 -27.09 7.36 12.84
C GLY A 228 -26.52 7.79 11.49
N VAL A 229 -25.87 6.90 10.75
CA VAL A 229 -25.22 7.19 9.46
C VAL A 229 -26.17 6.81 8.31
N THR A 230 -26.16 7.60 7.22
CA THR A 230 -26.75 7.17 5.94
C THR A 230 -25.64 6.95 4.93
N TRP A 231 -25.63 5.76 4.33
CA TRP A 231 -24.69 5.37 3.28
C TRP A 231 -25.39 5.37 1.93
N ARG A 232 -24.65 5.71 0.87
CA ARG A 232 -25.07 5.54 -0.52
C ARG A 232 -24.13 4.57 -1.23
N CYS A 233 -24.69 3.60 -1.96
CA CYS A 233 -23.91 2.75 -2.86
C CYS A 233 -23.35 3.62 -3.99
N GLN A 234 -22.03 3.79 -4.03
CA GLN A 234 -21.41 4.82 -4.87
C GLN A 234 -21.00 4.28 -6.24
N ALA A 235 -20.19 3.22 -6.27
CA ALA A 235 -19.73 2.58 -7.49
C ALA A 235 -19.12 1.20 -7.19
N ALA A 236 -18.62 0.54 -8.24
CA ALA A 236 -17.90 -0.71 -8.14
C ALA A 236 -16.69 -0.61 -7.20
N GLY A 237 -16.53 -1.62 -6.35
CA GLY A 237 -15.47 -1.76 -5.37
C GLY A 237 -14.91 -3.17 -5.35
N LEU A 238 -14.45 -3.61 -4.18
CA LEU A 238 -13.85 -4.91 -4.01
C LEU A 238 -14.90 -6.03 -4.09
N LYS A 239 -14.67 -7.01 -4.96
CA LYS A 239 -15.42 -8.27 -5.07
C LYS A 239 -14.75 -9.33 -4.19
N GLY A 240 -15.53 -9.99 -3.34
CA GLY A 240 -15.01 -11.04 -2.45
C GLY A 240 -14.75 -12.36 -3.18
N LEU A 241 -13.66 -13.02 -2.80
CA LEU A 241 -13.34 -14.42 -3.05
C LEU A 241 -13.18 -15.05 -1.65
N THR A 242 -14.17 -15.80 -1.20
CA THR A 242 -14.14 -16.35 0.16
C THR A 242 -13.69 -17.81 0.11
N GLN A 243 -12.70 -18.15 0.95
CA GLN A 243 -12.27 -19.53 1.14
C GLN A 243 -12.12 -19.84 2.63
N SER A 244 -12.72 -20.95 3.06
CA SER A 244 -12.42 -21.54 4.36
C SER A 244 -11.28 -22.54 4.21
N VAL A 245 -10.31 -22.47 5.11
CA VAL A 245 -9.10 -23.28 5.02
C VAL A 245 -8.99 -24.16 6.27
N THR A 246 -8.69 -25.43 6.02
CA THR A 246 -8.34 -26.39 7.08
C THR A 246 -6.87 -26.73 6.89
N ALA A 247 -6.04 -26.34 7.85
CA ALA A 247 -4.63 -26.71 7.84
C ALA A 247 -4.47 -28.21 8.17
N PRO A 248 -3.32 -28.81 7.81
CA PRO A 248 -2.95 -30.12 8.30
C PRO A 248 -2.90 -30.15 9.83
N SER A 249 -3.10 -31.33 10.40
CA SER A 249 -3.12 -31.55 11.86
C SER A 249 -1.84 -31.13 12.59
N ALA A 250 -0.73 -30.96 11.87
CA ALA A 250 0.48 -30.34 12.38
C ALA A 250 0.60 -28.89 11.89
N ALA A 251 0.19 -27.93 12.72
CA ALA A 251 0.28 -26.47 12.59
C ALA A 251 1.48 -25.92 11.81
N TYR A 252 2.62 -26.55 12.04
CA TYR A 252 3.96 -26.15 11.61
C TYR A 252 4.28 -26.62 10.19
N ALA A 253 3.48 -27.52 9.62
CA ALA A 253 3.62 -27.95 8.24
C ALA A 253 3.07 -26.85 7.32
N ARG A 254 3.90 -26.46 6.34
CA ARG A 254 3.43 -25.66 5.22
C ARG A 254 2.36 -26.42 4.46
N PHE A 255 1.34 -25.71 4.01
CA PHE A 255 0.29 -26.30 3.20
C PHE A 255 -0.19 -25.33 2.12
N GLU A 256 -0.67 -25.91 1.03
CA GLU A 256 -1.18 -25.14 -0.10
C GLU A 256 -2.66 -24.81 0.10
N VAL A 257 -3.02 -23.57 -0.20
CA VAL A 257 -4.40 -23.14 -0.37
C VAL A 257 -4.64 -22.95 -1.86
N ASP A 258 -5.39 -23.90 -2.44
CA ASP A 258 -5.83 -23.86 -3.82
C ASP A 258 -7.28 -24.37 -3.90
N SER A 259 -8.21 -23.51 -4.31
CA SER A 259 -9.64 -23.86 -4.40
C SER A 259 -10.37 -23.13 -5.52
N ALA A 260 -11.42 -23.77 -6.06
CA ALA A 260 -12.29 -23.16 -7.07
C ALA A 260 -12.85 -21.79 -6.66
N GLY A 261 -13.01 -21.54 -5.35
CA GLY A 261 -13.45 -20.25 -4.81
C GLY A 261 -12.41 -19.13 -4.88
N LEU A 262 -11.13 -19.45 -5.10
CA LEU A 262 -10.03 -18.49 -5.29
C LEU A 262 -9.78 -18.18 -6.76
N GLN A 263 -10.85 -18.12 -7.54
CA GLN A 263 -10.79 -17.90 -8.98
C GLN A 263 -11.58 -16.66 -9.37
N ILE A 264 -10.93 -15.78 -10.11
CA ILE A 264 -11.59 -14.67 -10.80
C ILE A 264 -12.11 -15.23 -12.12
N PRO A 265 -13.43 -15.12 -12.40
CA PRO A 265 -14.02 -15.68 -13.61
C PRO A 265 -13.40 -15.14 -14.90
N ALA A 266 -13.44 -15.94 -15.97
CA ALA A 266 -13.08 -15.47 -17.30
C ALA A 266 -13.98 -14.31 -17.74
N GLY A 267 -13.41 -13.36 -18.49
CA GLY A 267 -14.10 -12.17 -18.98
C GLY A 267 -14.19 -11.01 -17.98
N GLU A 268 -13.87 -11.22 -16.69
CA GLU A 268 -13.78 -10.15 -15.69
C GLU A 268 -12.55 -9.27 -15.88
N VAL A 269 -11.46 -9.87 -16.38
CA VAL A 269 -10.14 -9.22 -16.51
C VAL A 269 -9.75 -9.17 -17.98
N ALA A 270 -9.72 -7.96 -18.55
CA ALA A 270 -9.26 -7.73 -19.92
C ALA A 270 -7.73 -7.61 -19.98
N LEU A 271 -7.16 -7.82 -21.18
CA LEU A 271 -5.73 -7.57 -21.44
C LEU A 271 -5.31 -6.18 -20.95
N ASP A 272 -4.12 -6.09 -20.36
CA ASP A 272 -3.52 -4.88 -19.80
C ASP A 272 -4.27 -4.23 -18.62
N SER A 273 -5.38 -4.81 -18.16
CA SER A 273 -6.05 -4.39 -16.94
C SER A 273 -5.13 -4.57 -15.74
N ARG A 274 -5.28 -3.71 -14.75
CA ARG A 274 -4.63 -3.87 -13.45
C ARG A 274 -5.61 -4.53 -12.50
N LEU A 275 -5.22 -5.68 -11.97
CA LEU A 275 -5.97 -6.31 -10.90
C LEU A 275 -5.35 -5.91 -9.56
N LEU A 276 -6.14 -5.30 -8.69
CA LEU A 276 -5.82 -5.19 -7.27
C LEU A 276 -6.36 -6.42 -6.54
N LEU A 277 -5.55 -7.00 -5.67
CA LEU A 277 -5.93 -8.09 -4.77
C LEU A 277 -5.68 -7.66 -3.33
N GLY A 278 -6.62 -7.99 -2.45
CA GLY A 278 -6.48 -7.89 -1.00
C GLY A 278 -6.56 -9.26 -0.36
N LEU A 279 -5.69 -9.52 0.61
CA LEU A 279 -5.63 -10.73 1.41
C LEU A 279 -5.77 -10.38 2.88
N TRP A 280 -6.60 -11.10 3.62
CA TRP A 280 -6.75 -10.94 5.05
C TRP A 280 -7.15 -12.25 5.74
N ARG A 281 -6.95 -12.27 7.05
CA ARG A 281 -7.52 -13.29 7.93
C ARG A 281 -8.86 -12.82 8.48
N SER A 282 -9.87 -13.69 8.46
CA SER A 282 -11.21 -13.39 8.97
C SER A 282 -11.17 -13.09 10.47
N ALA A 283 -11.82 -12.00 10.90
CA ALA A 283 -11.99 -11.68 12.32
C ALA A 283 -12.92 -12.66 13.06
N SER A 284 -13.60 -13.57 12.34
CA SER A 284 -14.58 -14.50 12.92
C SER A 284 -14.11 -15.95 12.92
N ASP A 285 -12.86 -16.23 12.55
CA ASP A 285 -12.33 -17.59 12.66
C ASP A 285 -11.95 -17.93 14.11
N ALA A 286 -11.98 -19.22 14.44
CA ALA A 286 -11.85 -19.71 15.82
C ALA A 286 -10.40 -20.02 16.25
N HIS A 287 -9.40 -19.72 15.40
CA HIS A 287 -8.06 -20.26 15.60
C HIS A 287 -7.17 -19.38 16.50
N GLY A 288 -6.38 -20.01 17.37
CA GLY A 288 -5.55 -19.32 18.38
C GLY A 288 -4.21 -18.75 17.87
N GLY A 289 -3.60 -19.41 16.88
CA GLY A 289 -2.32 -19.00 16.25
C GLY A 289 -2.50 -18.05 15.08
N ASP A 290 -1.42 -17.37 14.66
CA ASP A 290 -1.38 -16.46 13.52
C ASP A 290 -1.30 -17.21 12.21
N LEU A 291 -1.81 -16.60 11.14
CA LEU A 291 -1.63 -17.11 9.78
C LEU A 291 -0.37 -16.51 9.18
N LEU A 292 0.53 -17.37 8.69
CA LEU A 292 1.75 -16.97 8.00
C LEU A 292 1.61 -17.32 6.52
N VAL A 293 1.85 -16.35 5.63
CA VAL A 293 1.77 -16.53 4.18
C VAL A 293 3.17 -16.39 3.60
N ASN A 294 3.69 -17.48 3.05
CA ASN A 294 5.06 -17.57 2.53
C ASN A 294 5.11 -17.25 1.04
N GLU A 295 4.09 -17.66 0.29
CA GLU A 295 4.03 -17.48 -1.15
C GLU A 295 2.61 -17.19 -1.60
N MET A 296 2.48 -16.37 -2.64
CA MET A 296 1.23 -16.17 -3.37
C MET A 296 1.53 -16.19 -4.87
N LEU A 297 0.83 -17.07 -5.57
CA LEU A 297 0.96 -17.28 -7.01
C LEU A 297 -0.36 -16.91 -7.68
N ILE A 298 -0.25 -16.17 -8.77
CA ILE A 298 -1.38 -15.83 -9.64
C ILE A 298 -1.09 -16.41 -11.01
N GLN A 299 -2.01 -17.24 -11.50
CA GLN A 299 -1.82 -17.97 -12.75
C GLN A 299 -3.10 -17.93 -13.59
N PRO A 300 -2.96 -17.88 -14.92
CA PRO A 300 -4.09 -18.09 -15.81
C PRO A 300 -4.52 -19.57 -15.73
N VAL A 301 -5.81 -19.80 -15.79
CA VAL A 301 -6.42 -21.12 -15.96
C VAL A 301 -7.24 -21.04 -17.24
N GLU A 302 -6.86 -21.87 -18.21
CA GLU A 302 -7.66 -22.07 -19.42
C GLU A 302 -9.00 -22.69 -19.02
N VAL A 303 -10.09 -22.09 -19.51
CA VAL A 303 -11.46 -22.54 -19.25
C VAL A 303 -11.93 -23.41 -20.41
#